data_AF-A0A3D8WVA8-F1
#
_entry.id   AF-A0A3D8WVA8-F1
#
_cell.length_a   1.000
_cell.length_b   1.000
_cell.length_c   1.000
_cell.angle_alpha   90.00
_cell.angle_beta   90.00
_cell.angle_gamma   90.00
#
_symmetry.space_group_name_H-M   'P 1'
#
loop_
_entity.id
_entity.type
_entity.pdbx_description
1 polymer ?
#
loop_
_entity_poly.entity_id
_entity_poly.type
_entity_poly.pdbx_seq_one_letter_code
_entity_poly.pdbx_strand_id
1 'polypeptide(L)'
;MAKNEKNLSSLGKSLSEANRKARLKDLQNEQILSREEMETANELQAKANSAGMKLVPERRVKNNTPFAQFMQKNWRYLNEQEYITTAEKAFLIDIMPYLGFGSNCIVENPEAKQQLPLTQEGIGKIIGKNKSQMSKIVAPLVKKGILEKTQGAIEDNNVKSFAIYVNPHIIYSGDRDNINATLQTMFQRHMKNKTLKNLPVRFF
;
A
#
# COMPACT_ATOMS: atom_id res chain seq x y z
N MET A 1 54.98 36.73 18.95
CA MET A 1 54.14 35.63 18.44
C MET A 1 52.94 35.32 19.36
N ALA A 2 53.11 35.25 20.68
CA ALA A 2 52.03 34.93 21.64
C ALA A 2 50.77 35.84 21.66
N LYS A 3 50.86 37.11 21.22
CA LYS A 3 49.69 38.01 21.11
C LYS A 3 48.76 37.67 19.94
N ASN A 4 49.29 37.10 18.85
CA ASN A 4 48.51 36.78 17.65
C ASN A 4 47.68 35.50 17.84
N GLU A 5 48.20 34.50 18.55
CA GLU A 5 47.49 33.26 18.85
C GLU A 5 46.32 33.47 19.83
N LYS A 6 46.49 34.34 20.83
CA LYS A 6 45.39 34.71 21.74
C LYS A 6 44.25 35.42 21.01
N ASN A 7 44.57 36.28 20.03
CA ASN A 7 43.58 36.98 19.21
C ASN A 7 42.86 36.04 18.23
N LEU A 8 43.55 35.05 17.65
CA LEU A 8 42.91 34.02 16.82
C LEU A 8 41.97 33.12 17.64
N SER A 9 42.36 32.77 18.88
CA SER A 9 41.53 31.98 19.79
C SER A 9 40.28 32.73 20.25
N SER A 10 40.39 34.04 20.53
CA SER A 10 39.23 34.87 20.88
C SER A 10 38.29 35.10 19.69
N LEU A 11 38.82 35.25 18.47
CA LEU A 11 38.01 35.33 17.24
C LEU A 11 37.24 34.03 16.98
N GLY A 12 37.89 32.87 17.14
CA GLY A 12 37.25 31.57 16.97
C GLY A 12 36.10 31.33 17.97
N LYS A 13 36.28 31.79 19.23
CA LYS A 13 35.22 31.74 20.25
C LYS A 13 34.07 32.68 19.92
N SER A 14 34.33 33.92 19.49
CA SER A 14 33.27 34.85 19.14
C SER A 14 32.47 34.41 17.92
N LEU A 15 33.14 33.82 16.91
CA LEU A 15 32.50 33.28 15.71
C LEU A 15 31.63 32.05 16.05
N SER A 16 32.09 31.18 16.95
CA SER A 16 31.32 30.04 17.45
C SER A 16 30.06 30.49 18.19
N GLU A 17 30.18 31.50 19.06
CA GLU A 17 29.03 32.08 19.78
C GLU A 17 28.05 32.78 18.84
N ALA A 18 28.56 33.51 17.83
CA ALA A 18 27.73 34.14 16.81
C ALA A 18 26.94 33.11 16.00
N ASN A 19 27.59 32.02 15.57
CA ASN A 19 26.91 30.92 14.88
C ASN A 19 25.87 30.22 15.76
N ARG A 20 26.16 30.01 17.04
CA ARG A 20 25.20 29.44 17.99
C ARG A 20 23.98 30.34 18.16
N LYS A 21 24.17 31.65 18.28
CA LYS A 21 23.09 32.64 18.40
C LYS A 21 22.27 32.75 17.12
N ALA A 22 22.91 32.76 15.96
CA ALA A 22 22.23 32.76 14.66
C ALA A 22 21.34 31.51 14.52
N ARG A 23 21.89 30.32 14.81
CA ARG A 23 21.13 29.06 14.77
C ARG A 23 19.97 29.03 15.76
N LEU A 24 20.14 29.56 16.97
CA LEU A 24 19.06 29.68 17.94
C LEU A 24 17.96 30.64 17.46
N LYS A 25 18.32 31.72 16.78
CA LYS A 25 17.39 32.68 16.19
C LYS A 25 16.61 32.06 15.03
N ASP A 26 17.28 31.29 14.17
CA ASP A 26 16.63 30.58 13.08
C ASP A 26 15.64 29.54 13.61
N LEU A 27 16.02 28.77 14.63
CA LEU A 27 15.12 27.82 15.32
C LEU A 27 13.92 28.48 15.97
N GLN A 28 14.08 29.69 16.54
CA GLN A 28 12.98 30.47 17.10
C GLN A 28 12.04 31.00 16.02
N ASN A 29 12.58 31.39 14.85
CA ASN A 29 11.79 31.85 13.71
C ASN A 29 11.03 30.69 13.02
N GLU A 30 11.54 29.46 13.12
CA GLU A 30 10.86 28.25 12.65
C GLU A 30 9.74 27.77 13.59
N GLN A 31 9.67 28.31 14.82
CA GLN A 31 8.68 27.91 15.81
C GLN A 31 7.31 28.52 15.47
N ILE A 32 6.42 27.69 14.92
CA ILE A 32 5.07 28.11 14.47
C ILE A 32 4.15 28.41 15.66
N LEU A 33 4.29 27.65 16.75
CA LEU A 33 3.53 27.81 17.98
C LEU A 33 4.37 28.55 19.03
N SER A 34 3.76 29.49 19.73
CA SER A 34 4.32 30.10 20.92
C SER A 34 4.56 29.06 22.02
N ARG A 35 5.33 29.43 23.05
CA ARG A 35 5.60 28.55 24.19
C ARG A 35 4.33 28.15 24.93
N GLU A 36 3.41 29.08 25.10
CA GLU A 36 2.12 28.87 25.79
C GLU A 36 1.22 27.91 24.99
N GLU A 37 1.18 28.04 23.66
CA GLU A 37 0.45 27.12 22.78
C GLU A 37 1.06 25.71 22.80
N MET A 38 2.39 25.60 22.89
CA MET A 38 3.09 24.32 23.03
C MET A 38 2.79 23.62 24.37
N GLU A 39 2.75 24.37 25.47
CA GLU A 39 2.37 23.82 26.79
C GLU A 39 0.93 23.31 26.76
N THR A 40 0.00 24.12 26.23
CA THR A 40 -1.41 23.73 26.08
C THR A 40 -1.56 22.46 25.22
N ALA A 41 -0.84 22.38 24.10
CA ALA A 41 -0.85 21.20 23.23
C ALA A 41 -0.31 19.95 23.94
N ASN A 42 0.74 20.08 24.75
CA ASN A 42 1.31 18.98 25.52
C ASN A 42 0.35 18.49 26.62
N GLU A 43 -0.32 19.40 27.32
CA GLU A 43 -1.35 19.04 28.31
C GLU A 43 -2.51 18.29 27.67
N LEU A 44 -3.00 18.78 26.52
CA LEU A 44 -4.07 18.12 25.76
C LEU A 44 -3.65 16.72 25.29
N GLN A 45 -2.41 16.59 24.81
CA GLN A 45 -1.85 15.31 24.40
C GLN A 45 -1.68 14.34 25.58
N ALA A 46 -1.23 14.82 26.75
CA ALA A 46 -1.11 14.00 27.96
C ALA A 46 -2.49 13.51 28.44
N LYS A 47 -3.50 14.38 28.41
CA LYS A 47 -4.89 14.03 28.70
C LYS A 47 -5.41 12.98 27.72
N ALA A 48 -5.19 13.17 26.42
CA ALA A 48 -5.56 12.19 25.39
C ALA A 48 -4.88 10.84 25.65
N ASN A 49 -3.56 10.82 25.89
CA ASN A 49 -2.80 9.60 26.15
C ASN A 49 -3.32 8.84 27.38
N SER A 50 -3.73 9.55 28.44
CA SER A 50 -4.30 8.93 29.64
C SER A 50 -5.61 8.17 29.38
N ALA A 51 -6.34 8.56 28.32
CA ALA A 51 -7.55 7.89 27.85
C ALA A 51 -7.29 6.92 26.67
N GLY A 52 -6.03 6.61 26.36
CA GLY A 52 -5.66 5.78 25.21
C GLY A 52 -5.83 6.45 23.83
N MET A 53 -6.07 7.76 23.81
CA MET A 53 -6.24 8.56 22.59
C MET A 53 -4.93 9.24 22.20
N LYS A 54 -4.77 9.56 20.90
CA LYS A 54 -3.60 10.28 20.40
C LYS A 54 -4.07 11.46 19.54
N LEU A 55 -3.68 12.67 19.91
CA LEU A 55 -3.83 13.81 19.02
C LEU A 55 -2.80 13.66 17.90
N VAL A 56 -3.27 13.61 16.67
CA VAL A 56 -2.44 13.55 15.48
C VAL A 56 -2.79 14.79 14.66
N PRO A 57 -1.81 15.61 14.27
CA PRO A 57 -2.07 16.69 13.34
C PRO A 57 -2.68 16.09 12.07
N GLU A 58 -3.64 16.79 11.48
CA GLU A 58 -4.28 16.36 10.24
C GLU A 58 -3.20 16.23 9.17
N ARG A 59 -2.82 14.98 8.88
CA ARG A 59 -1.82 14.69 7.87
C ARG A 59 -2.48 14.97 6.53
N ARG A 60 -2.12 16.09 5.90
CA ARG A 60 -2.36 16.24 4.45
C ARG A 60 -1.79 15.00 3.76
N VAL A 61 -2.66 14.26 3.07
CA VAL A 61 -2.26 13.12 2.25
C VAL A 61 -1.27 13.63 1.22
N LYS A 62 0.03 13.44 1.47
CA LYS A 62 1.10 13.94 0.59
C LYS A 62 1.05 13.29 -0.79
N ASN A 63 0.59 12.04 -0.85
CA ASN A 63 0.54 11.26 -2.06
C ASN A 63 -0.69 10.35 -2.04
N ASN A 64 -1.59 10.53 -3.03
CA ASN A 64 -2.77 9.71 -3.24
C ASN A 64 -2.62 8.76 -4.44
N THR A 65 -1.39 8.54 -4.92
CA THR A 65 -1.11 7.62 -6.02
C THR A 65 -1.49 6.20 -5.60
N PRO A 66 -2.39 5.53 -6.36
CA PRO A 66 -2.71 4.14 -6.12
C PRO A 66 -1.46 3.26 -6.27
N PHE A 67 -1.33 2.27 -5.40
CA PHE A 67 -0.28 1.26 -5.53
C PHE A 67 -0.82 -0.10 -5.12
N ALA A 68 -0.34 -1.14 -5.80
CA ALA A 68 -0.57 -2.54 -5.43
C ALA A 68 0.68 -3.10 -4.74
N GLN A 69 0.49 -3.84 -3.65
CA GLN A 69 1.61 -4.37 -2.85
C GLN A 69 1.46 -5.86 -2.57
N PHE A 70 2.59 -6.56 -2.65
CA PHE A 70 2.71 -7.94 -2.20
C PHE A 70 2.73 -8.02 -0.67
N MET A 71 2.04 -9.02 -0.13
CA MET A 71 2.22 -9.44 1.25
C MET A 71 3.50 -10.27 1.35
N GLN A 72 4.62 -9.61 1.67
CA GLN A 72 5.96 -10.20 1.55
C GLN A 72 6.12 -11.55 2.27
N LYS A 73 5.62 -11.67 3.50
CA LYS A 73 5.69 -12.93 4.26
C LYS A 73 4.88 -14.05 3.60
N ASN A 74 3.70 -13.73 3.08
CA ASN A 74 2.85 -14.68 2.37
C ASN A 74 3.45 -15.07 1.02
N TRP A 75 3.98 -14.09 0.27
CA TRP A 75 4.65 -14.33 -1.00
C TRP A 75 5.85 -15.25 -0.85
N ARG A 76 6.68 -15.02 0.18
CA ARG A 76 7.81 -15.90 0.52
C ARG A 76 7.33 -17.32 0.81
N TYR A 77 6.37 -17.48 1.71
CA TYR A 77 5.81 -18.79 2.06
C TYR A 77 5.27 -19.53 0.83
N LEU A 78 4.52 -18.87 -0.04
CA LEU A 78 3.97 -19.50 -1.25
C LEU A 78 5.05 -19.93 -2.25
N ASN A 79 6.17 -19.21 -2.31
CA ASN A 79 7.32 -19.61 -3.11
C ASN A 79 8.02 -20.84 -2.51
N GLU A 80 8.20 -20.89 -1.19
CA GLU A 80 8.79 -22.04 -0.48
C GLU A 80 7.95 -23.30 -0.63
N GLN A 81 6.63 -23.17 -0.74
CA GLN A 81 5.70 -24.28 -1.00
C GLN A 81 5.56 -24.64 -2.48
N GLU A 82 6.32 -23.99 -3.37
CA GLU A 82 6.21 -24.12 -4.84
C GLU A 82 4.77 -23.96 -5.36
N TYR A 83 3.96 -23.17 -4.65
CA TYR A 83 2.53 -23.08 -4.88
C TYR A 83 2.18 -22.29 -6.14
N ILE A 84 3.05 -21.36 -6.54
CA ILE A 84 2.88 -20.49 -7.70
C ILE A 84 4.04 -20.74 -8.68
N THR A 85 3.72 -21.05 -9.93
CA THR A 85 4.66 -21.30 -11.02
C THR A 85 5.24 -19.99 -11.58
N THR A 86 6.33 -20.05 -12.34
CA THR A 86 6.94 -18.86 -12.96
C THR A 86 5.97 -18.12 -13.89
N ALA A 87 5.19 -18.84 -14.70
CA ALA A 87 4.21 -18.23 -15.60
C ALA A 87 3.09 -17.53 -14.84
N GLU A 88 2.66 -18.10 -13.71
CA GLU A 88 1.67 -17.48 -12.82
C GLU A 88 2.24 -16.26 -12.09
N LYS A 89 3.50 -16.28 -11.65
CA LYS A 89 4.17 -15.11 -11.06
C LYS A 89 4.27 -13.96 -12.06
N ALA A 90 4.70 -14.26 -13.29
CA ALA A 90 4.77 -13.27 -14.37
C ALA A 90 3.39 -12.65 -14.62
N PHE A 91 2.35 -13.49 -14.73
CA PHE A 91 0.98 -13.01 -14.87
C PHE A 91 0.55 -12.09 -13.72
N LEU A 92 0.83 -12.46 -12.47
CA LEU A 92 0.49 -11.65 -11.31
C LEU A 92 1.20 -10.29 -11.32
N ILE A 93 2.44 -10.22 -11.79
CA ILE A 93 3.18 -8.97 -11.97
C ILE A 93 2.58 -8.14 -13.11
N ASP A 94 2.29 -8.76 -14.25
CA ASP A 94 1.72 -8.10 -15.44
C ASP A 94 0.38 -7.42 -15.13
N ILE A 95 -0.44 -8.00 -14.24
CA ILE A 95 -1.75 -7.43 -13.85
C ILE A 95 -1.69 -6.39 -12.72
N MET A 96 -0.57 -6.24 -12.01
CA MET A 96 -0.47 -5.32 -10.87
C MET A 96 -0.90 -3.87 -11.20
N PRO A 97 -0.52 -3.29 -12.36
CA PRO A 97 -0.92 -1.92 -12.72
C PRO A 97 -2.42 -1.77 -12.97
N TYR A 98 -3.17 -2.88 -13.04
CA TYR A 98 -4.58 -2.93 -13.39
C TYR A 98 -5.46 -3.30 -12.19
N LEU A 99 -4.92 -3.30 -10.97
CA LEU A 99 -5.70 -3.61 -9.77
C LEU A 99 -6.43 -2.38 -9.24
N GLY A 100 -7.76 -2.43 -9.32
CA GLY A 100 -8.67 -1.41 -8.80
C GLY A 100 -8.48 -1.21 -7.29
N PHE A 101 -8.29 0.05 -6.88
CA PHE A 101 -8.12 0.42 -5.48
C PHE A 101 -9.35 0.03 -4.65
N GLY A 102 -9.13 -0.64 -3.51
CA GLY A 102 -10.15 -1.11 -2.58
C GLY A 102 -10.87 -2.39 -3.03
N SER A 103 -11.28 -2.47 -4.30
CA SER A 103 -11.99 -3.64 -4.86
C SER A 103 -11.08 -4.82 -5.14
N ASN A 104 -9.80 -4.58 -5.45
CA ASN A 104 -8.82 -5.56 -5.91
C ASN A 104 -9.26 -6.38 -7.15
N CYS A 105 -10.17 -5.81 -7.93
CA CYS A 105 -10.59 -6.31 -9.24
C CYS A 105 -9.56 -5.92 -10.30
N ILE A 106 -9.37 -6.75 -11.33
CA ILE A 106 -8.60 -6.38 -12.52
C ILE A 106 -9.49 -5.51 -13.41
N VAL A 107 -9.07 -4.27 -13.67
CA VAL A 107 -9.84 -3.22 -14.33
C VAL A 107 -9.02 -2.56 -15.44
N GLU A 108 -9.68 -1.88 -16.36
CA GLU A 108 -8.99 -1.22 -17.48
C GLU A 108 -8.07 -0.09 -17.00
N ASN A 109 -8.58 0.73 -16.09
CA ASN A 109 -7.86 1.85 -15.51
C ASN A 109 -8.22 2.00 -14.03
N PRO A 110 -7.30 1.70 -13.09
CA PRO A 110 -7.54 1.87 -11.65
C PRO A 110 -7.77 3.32 -11.21
N GLU A 111 -7.29 4.30 -11.98
CA GLU A 111 -7.43 5.73 -11.68
C GLU A 111 -8.76 6.32 -12.18
N ALA A 112 -9.52 5.57 -12.99
CA ALA A 112 -10.81 6.02 -13.47
C ALA A 112 -11.82 6.17 -12.33
N LYS A 113 -12.66 7.21 -12.39
CA LYS A 113 -13.77 7.42 -11.43
C LYS A 113 -14.69 6.20 -11.33
N GLN A 114 -14.94 5.56 -12.48
CA GLN A 114 -15.64 4.30 -12.58
C GLN A 114 -14.66 3.24 -13.09
N GLN A 115 -14.31 2.30 -12.23
CA GLN A 115 -13.40 1.22 -12.56
C GLN A 115 -14.18 0.10 -13.27
N LEU A 116 -13.97 -0.05 -14.57
CA LEU A 116 -14.62 -1.08 -15.38
C LEU A 116 -13.85 -2.40 -15.28
N PRO A 117 -14.47 -3.49 -14.80
CA PRO A 117 -13.82 -4.80 -14.76
C PRO A 117 -13.45 -5.30 -16.15
N LEU A 118 -12.24 -5.83 -16.30
CA LEU A 118 -11.83 -6.48 -17.55
C LEU A 118 -12.26 -7.95 -17.57
N THR A 119 -12.76 -8.38 -18.72
CA THR A 119 -12.94 -9.81 -18.99
C THR A 119 -11.58 -10.50 -19.12
N GLN A 120 -11.55 -11.83 -19.00
CA GLN A 120 -10.32 -12.61 -19.24
C GLN A 120 -9.70 -12.33 -20.63
N GLU A 121 -10.53 -12.06 -21.63
CA GLU A 121 -10.04 -11.70 -22.97
C GLU A 121 -9.46 -10.29 -23.00
N GLY A 122 -10.12 -9.31 -22.35
CA GLY A 122 -9.60 -7.96 -22.19
C GLY A 122 -8.24 -7.95 -21.48
N ILE A 123 -8.12 -8.72 -20.39
CA ILE A 123 -6.85 -8.93 -19.69
C ILE A 123 -5.80 -9.52 -20.63
N GLY A 124 -6.17 -10.53 -21.42
CA GLY A 124 -5.26 -11.13 -22.40
C GLY A 124 -4.73 -10.13 -23.43
N LYS A 125 -5.59 -9.23 -23.93
CA LYS A 125 -5.20 -8.18 -24.88
C LYS A 125 -4.17 -7.22 -24.28
N ILE A 126 -4.39 -6.74 -23.05
CA ILE A 126 -3.48 -5.78 -22.41
C ILE A 126 -2.11 -6.39 -22.05
N ILE A 127 -2.05 -7.67 -21.68
CA ILE A 127 -0.79 -8.34 -21.33
C ILE A 127 -0.18 -9.17 -22.47
N GLY A 128 -0.72 -9.06 -23.69
CA GLY A 128 -0.21 -9.76 -24.88
C GLY A 128 -0.34 -11.29 -24.84
N LYS A 129 -1.39 -11.84 -24.20
CA LYS A 129 -1.66 -13.28 -24.13
C LYS A 129 -2.96 -13.65 -24.83
N ASN A 130 -2.91 -14.74 -25.60
CA ASN A 130 -4.11 -15.26 -26.25
C ASN A 130 -5.03 -16.02 -25.27
N LYS A 131 -6.26 -16.30 -25.70
CA LYS A 131 -7.29 -16.99 -24.89
C LYS A 131 -6.83 -18.34 -24.31
N SER A 132 -6.07 -19.12 -25.08
CA SER A 132 -5.57 -20.43 -24.63
C SER A 132 -4.54 -20.28 -23.50
N GLN A 133 -3.58 -19.37 -23.67
CA GLN A 133 -2.59 -19.04 -22.65
C GLN A 133 -3.26 -18.51 -21.39
N MET A 134 -4.21 -17.59 -21.55
CA MET A 134 -4.98 -17.03 -20.44
C MET A 134 -5.71 -18.11 -19.65
N SER A 135 -6.41 -19.03 -20.31
CA SER A 135 -7.12 -20.12 -19.61
C SER A 135 -6.17 -21.05 -18.86
N LYS A 136 -5.00 -21.36 -19.45
CA LYS A 136 -3.96 -22.20 -18.82
C LYS A 136 -3.34 -21.56 -17.58
N ILE A 137 -3.34 -20.24 -17.47
CA ILE A 137 -2.78 -19.52 -16.31
C ILE A 137 -3.87 -19.21 -15.28
N VAL A 138 -5.01 -18.69 -15.72
CA VAL A 138 -6.06 -18.20 -14.83
C VAL A 138 -6.78 -19.35 -14.12
N ALA A 139 -7.09 -20.46 -14.81
CA ALA A 139 -7.83 -21.55 -14.18
C ALA A 139 -7.08 -22.19 -13.00
N PRO A 140 -5.77 -22.49 -13.09
CA PRO A 140 -4.98 -22.91 -11.93
C PRO A 140 -4.97 -21.89 -10.79
N LEU A 141 -4.80 -20.60 -11.09
CA LEU A 141 -4.80 -19.55 -10.07
C LEU A 141 -6.14 -19.42 -9.33
N VAL A 142 -7.26 -19.62 -10.04
CA VAL A 142 -8.60 -19.69 -9.43
C VAL A 142 -8.72 -20.93 -8.55
N LYS A 143 -8.28 -22.11 -9.03
CA LYS A 143 -8.30 -23.35 -8.26
C LYS A 143 -7.43 -23.25 -6.99
N LYS A 144 -6.33 -22.50 -7.06
CA LYS A 144 -5.43 -22.20 -5.95
C LYS A 144 -5.98 -21.14 -4.98
N GLY A 145 -7.09 -20.48 -5.29
CA GLY A 145 -7.65 -19.41 -4.47
C GLY A 145 -6.81 -18.13 -4.46
N ILE A 146 -5.91 -17.97 -5.45
CA ILE A 146 -5.14 -16.74 -5.68
C ILE A 146 -5.99 -15.72 -6.45
N LEU A 147 -6.84 -16.22 -7.36
CA LEU A 147 -7.84 -15.44 -8.08
C LEU A 147 -9.24 -15.93 -7.75
N GLU A 148 -10.23 -15.07 -7.93
CA GLU A 148 -11.65 -15.41 -7.90
C GLU A 148 -12.33 -14.87 -9.16
N LYS A 149 -13.23 -15.65 -9.76
CA LYS A 149 -14.06 -15.22 -10.88
C LYS A 149 -15.49 -15.07 -10.41
N THR A 150 -16.03 -13.87 -10.49
CA THR A 150 -17.46 -13.62 -10.23
C THR A 150 -18.14 -13.22 -11.52
N GLN A 151 -19.45 -13.47 -11.61
CA GLN A 151 -20.24 -12.96 -12.73
C GLN A 151 -20.19 -11.44 -12.71
N GLY A 152 -19.74 -10.85 -13.82
CA GLY A 152 -19.79 -9.42 -14.06
C GLY A 152 -21.18 -8.98 -14.47
N ALA A 153 -21.38 -7.66 -14.56
CA ALA A 153 -22.58 -7.11 -15.18
C ALA A 153 -22.64 -7.52 -16.66
N ILE A 154 -23.82 -7.94 -17.11
CA ILE A 154 -24.10 -8.33 -18.49
C ILE A 154 -23.81 -7.13 -19.39
N GLU A 155 -22.83 -7.25 -20.29
CA GLU A 155 -22.74 -6.37 -21.45
C GLU A 155 -23.78 -6.82 -22.49
N ASP A 156 -24.30 -5.89 -23.29
CA ASP A 156 -25.42 -5.98 -24.24
C ASP A 156 -25.38 -7.13 -25.30
N ASN A 157 -24.45 -8.07 -25.21
CA ASN A 157 -24.21 -9.13 -26.19
C ASN A 157 -24.21 -10.58 -25.63
N ASN A 158 -24.99 -10.89 -24.59
CA ASN A 158 -25.30 -12.27 -24.15
C ASN A 158 -24.09 -13.17 -23.80
N VAL A 159 -22.87 -12.63 -23.73
CA VAL A 159 -21.68 -13.33 -23.24
C VAL A 159 -21.57 -13.06 -21.74
N LYS A 160 -21.55 -14.12 -20.93
CA LYS A 160 -21.27 -14.02 -19.49
C LYS A 160 -19.89 -13.38 -19.31
N SER A 161 -19.86 -12.09 -19.02
CA SER A 161 -18.65 -11.39 -18.61
C SER A 161 -18.33 -11.86 -17.19
N PHE A 162 -17.05 -12.14 -16.93
CA PHE A 162 -16.58 -12.48 -15.59
C PHE A 162 -15.57 -11.44 -15.17
N ALA A 163 -15.78 -10.87 -13.98
CA ALA A 163 -14.80 -10.04 -13.31
C ALA A 163 -13.81 -10.94 -12.56
N ILE A 164 -12.53 -10.59 -12.62
CA ILE A 164 -11.46 -11.35 -11.96
C ILE A 164 -10.90 -10.52 -10.81
N TYR A 165 -10.91 -11.09 -9.62
CA TYR A 165 -10.40 -10.49 -8.40
C TYR A 165 -9.13 -11.20 -7.95
N VAL A 166 -8.22 -10.45 -7.34
CA VAL A 166 -7.00 -10.99 -6.73
C VAL A 166 -7.19 -11.15 -5.23
N ASN A 167 -6.67 -12.23 -4.67
CA ASN A 167 -6.72 -12.47 -3.22
C ASN A 167 -5.89 -11.41 -2.48
N PRO A 168 -6.50 -10.60 -1.59
CA PRO A 168 -5.80 -9.51 -0.91
C PRO A 168 -4.65 -10.00 -0.03
N HIS A 169 -4.70 -11.24 0.48
CA HIS A 169 -3.58 -11.81 1.25
C HIS A 169 -2.32 -12.02 0.41
N ILE A 170 -2.39 -11.90 -0.92
CA ILE A 170 -1.25 -12.08 -1.84
C ILE A 170 -0.80 -10.73 -2.37
N ILE A 171 -1.70 -10.02 -3.06
CA ILE A 171 -1.49 -8.68 -3.62
C ILE A 171 -2.70 -7.85 -3.26
N TYR A 172 -2.48 -6.65 -2.74
CA TYR A 172 -3.58 -5.75 -2.42
C TYR A 172 -3.31 -4.32 -2.91
N SER A 173 -4.30 -3.75 -3.59
CA SER A 173 -4.40 -2.34 -3.94
C SER A 173 -5.47 -1.70 -3.05
N GLY A 174 -5.07 -1.05 -1.96
CA GLY A 174 -6.03 -0.48 -1.00
C GLY A 174 -5.47 -0.27 0.40
N ASP A 175 -6.35 0.17 1.30
CA ASP A 175 -6.06 0.30 2.73
C ASP A 175 -6.10 -1.05 3.44
N ARG A 176 -4.94 -1.52 3.92
CA ARG A 176 -4.77 -2.84 4.52
C ARG A 176 -5.59 -3.03 5.80
N ASP A 177 -5.90 -1.93 6.48
CA ASP A 177 -6.69 -1.94 7.71
C ASP A 177 -8.20 -1.88 7.43
N ASN A 178 -8.59 -1.63 6.17
CA ASN A 178 -9.98 -1.49 5.74
C ASN A 178 -10.27 -2.23 4.42
N ILE A 179 -10.27 -3.56 4.49
CA ILE A 179 -10.60 -4.41 3.34
C ILE A 179 -12.10 -4.54 3.18
N ASN A 180 -12.61 -4.30 1.97
CA ASN A 180 -14.03 -4.41 1.64
C ASN A 180 -14.62 -5.80 2.01
N ALA A 181 -15.75 -5.83 2.72
CA ALA A 181 -16.39 -7.06 3.21
C ALA A 181 -16.77 -8.06 2.10
N THR A 182 -17.16 -7.58 0.91
CA THR A 182 -17.44 -8.44 -0.23
C THR A 182 -16.18 -9.15 -0.69
N LEU A 183 -15.05 -8.43 -0.77
CA LEU A 183 -13.75 -9.03 -1.10
C LEU A 183 -13.31 -10.06 -0.05
N GLN A 184 -13.53 -9.78 1.24
CA GLN A 184 -13.26 -10.75 2.31
C GLN A 184 -14.09 -12.03 2.10
N THR A 185 -15.40 -11.88 1.88
CA THR A 185 -16.34 -12.99 1.67
C THR A 185 -15.96 -13.85 0.46
N MET A 186 -15.55 -13.22 -0.65
CA MET A 186 -15.09 -13.92 -1.86
C MET A 186 -13.92 -14.88 -1.56
N PHE A 187 -12.96 -14.46 -0.75
CA PHE A 187 -11.74 -15.23 -0.50
C PHE A 187 -11.77 -16.08 0.78
N GLN A 188 -12.70 -15.84 1.71
CA GLN A 188 -12.79 -16.59 2.96
C GLN A 188 -12.92 -18.10 2.75
N ARG A 189 -13.64 -18.54 1.72
CA ARG A 189 -13.76 -19.96 1.37
C ARG A 189 -12.43 -20.60 0.96
N HIS A 190 -11.58 -19.84 0.27
CA HIS A 190 -10.29 -20.29 -0.24
C HIS A 190 -9.24 -20.39 0.87
N MET A 191 -9.38 -19.58 1.92
CA MET A 191 -8.49 -19.58 3.08
C MET A 191 -8.54 -20.90 3.89
N LYS A 192 -9.50 -21.79 3.60
CA LYS A 192 -9.57 -23.14 4.19
C LYS A 192 -8.66 -24.16 3.49
N ASN A 193 -8.11 -23.83 2.32
CA ASN A 193 -7.21 -24.71 1.57
C ASN A 193 -5.93 -25.01 2.39
N LYS A 194 -5.36 -26.23 2.24
CA LYS A 194 -4.17 -26.71 2.95
C LYS A 194 -3.00 -25.72 2.93
N THR A 195 -2.75 -25.06 1.81
CA THR A 195 -1.66 -24.09 1.69
C THR A 195 -2.06 -22.72 2.25
N LEU A 196 -3.22 -22.18 1.85
CA LEU A 196 -3.65 -20.83 2.24
C LEU A 196 -4.01 -20.70 3.72
N LYS A 197 -4.47 -21.78 4.36
CA LYS A 197 -4.71 -21.82 5.81
C LYS A 197 -3.41 -21.65 6.63
N ASN A 198 -2.24 -21.72 6.02
CA ASN A 198 -0.97 -21.59 6.72
C ASN A 198 -0.24 -20.29 6.34
N LEU A 199 -0.93 -19.33 5.68
CA LEU A 199 -0.34 -18.03 5.39
C LEU A 199 0.12 -17.33 6.68
N PRO A 200 1.37 -16.83 6.74
CA PRO A 200 1.91 -16.15 7.92
C PRO A 200 1.18 -14.87 8.33
N VAL A 201 0.56 -14.17 7.37
CA VAL A 201 -0.19 -12.94 7.59
C VAL A 201 -1.60 -13.12 7.07
N ARG A 202 -2.58 -12.79 7.91
CA ARG A 202 -3.99 -12.79 7.53
C ARG A 202 -4.62 -11.45 7.89
N PHE A 203 -5.43 -10.96 6.98
CA PHE A 203 -6.25 -9.78 7.19
C PHE A 203 -7.61 -10.10 7.81
N PHE A 204 -8.10 -11.32 7.60
CA PHE A 204 -9.38 -11.86 8.05
C PHE A 204 -9.31 -13.39 8.09
#